data_AF-A0A399YV21-F1
#
_entry.id   AF-A0A399YV21-F1
#
_cell.length_a   1.000
_cell.length_b   1.000
_cell.length_c   1.000
_cell.angle_alpha   90.00
_cell.angle_beta   90.00
_cell.angle_gamma   90.00
#
_symmetry.space_group_name_H-M   'P 1'
#
loop_
_entity.id
_entity.type
_entity.pdbx_description
1 polymer ?
#
loop_
_entity_poly.entity_id
_entity_poly.type
_entity_poly.pdbx_seq_one_letter_code
_entity_poly.pdbx_strand_id
1 'polypeptide(L)'
;MLATWTLYTSTLAPGLLRGDSGEFQWAMASLNVAHATGYPLFTLIGYAWHLLPLDANVAWQLNLLTPFFGALAVTVVFVFIRALTARTLAALGAALFLALTPVMWFNASILEVYPLHAFLLALMWYLLWRWSRAPQTN
;
A
#
# COMPACT_ATOMS: atom_id res chain seq x y z
N MET A 1 -9.79 6.49 0.65
CA MET A 1 -9.28 5.66 -0.47
C MET A 1 -9.18 6.43 -1.78
N LEU A 2 -10.29 6.73 -2.49
CA LEU A 2 -10.24 7.28 -3.86
C LEU A 2 -9.37 8.54 -4.00
N ALA A 3 -9.58 9.57 -3.17
CA ALA A 3 -8.80 10.81 -3.25
C ALA A 3 -7.28 10.57 -3.10
N THR A 4 -6.87 9.73 -2.15
CA THR A 4 -5.47 9.36 -1.91
C THR A 4 -4.91 8.54 -3.07
N TRP A 5 -5.69 7.59 -3.59
CA TRP A 5 -5.29 6.80 -4.74
C TRP A 5 -5.06 7.68 -5.96
N THR A 6 -6.01 8.57 -6.27
CA THR A 6 -5.88 9.56 -7.36
C THR A 6 -4.64 10.43 -7.18
N LEU A 7 -4.39 10.92 -5.97
CA LEU A 7 -3.20 11.72 -5.66
C LEU A 7 -1.91 10.97 -6.00
N TYR A 8 -1.73 9.76 -5.50
CA TYR A 8 -0.52 8.99 -5.76
C TYR A 8 -0.40 8.56 -7.22
N THR A 9 -1.51 8.18 -7.86
CA THR A 9 -1.49 7.85 -9.29
C THR A 9 -1.15 9.04 -10.18
N SER A 10 -1.44 10.27 -9.75
CA SER A 10 -1.10 11.49 -10.52
C SER A 10 0.40 11.76 -10.58
N THR A 11 1.18 11.17 -9.66
CA THR A 11 2.64 11.27 -9.60
C THR A 11 3.32 9.93 -9.86
N LEU A 12 2.59 8.95 -10.42
CA LEU A 12 3.08 7.60 -10.62
C LEU A 12 4.22 7.55 -11.64
N ALA A 13 5.18 6.66 -11.39
CA ALA A 13 6.21 6.36 -12.37
C ALA A 13 5.59 5.80 -13.68
N PRO A 14 6.02 6.31 -14.86
CA PRO A 14 5.36 6.04 -16.13
C PRO A 14 5.68 4.66 -16.73
N GLY A 15 6.53 3.84 -16.09
CA GLY A 15 6.91 2.54 -16.63
C GLY A 15 8.03 1.86 -15.85
N LEU A 16 8.98 1.25 -16.58
CA LEU A 16 10.10 0.51 -16.01
C LEU A 16 10.98 1.42 -15.13
N LEU A 17 11.24 0.96 -13.92
CA LEU A 17 12.05 1.64 -12.93
C LEU A 17 13.48 1.10 -12.90
N ARG A 18 14.37 1.79 -12.18
CA ARG A 18 15.77 1.39 -11.97
C ARG A 18 15.93 0.83 -10.56
N GLY A 19 17.00 0.05 -10.36
CA GLY A 19 17.33 -0.52 -9.05
C GLY A 19 16.26 -1.50 -8.56
N ASP A 20 16.05 -1.50 -7.25
CA ASP A 20 15.17 -2.42 -6.52
C ASP A 20 13.74 -2.46 -7.10
N SER A 21 13.15 -1.30 -7.42
CA SER A 21 11.79 -1.23 -7.98
C SER A 21 11.70 -1.90 -9.36
N GLY A 22 12.73 -1.76 -10.20
CA GLY A 22 12.79 -2.40 -11.52
C GLY A 22 12.96 -3.92 -11.42
N GLU A 23 13.74 -4.36 -10.43
CA GLU A 23 13.87 -5.79 -10.12
C GLU A 23 12.55 -6.38 -9.63
N PHE A 24 11.78 -5.66 -8.81
CA PHE A 24 10.42 -6.08 -8.43
C PHE A 24 9.51 -6.23 -9.64
N GLN A 25 9.53 -5.27 -10.58
CA GLN A 25 8.71 -5.36 -11.79
C GLN A 25 9.01 -6.65 -12.59
N TRP A 26 10.29 -6.97 -12.74
CA TRP A 26 10.73 -8.19 -13.42
C TRP A 26 10.37 -9.45 -12.63
N ALA A 27 10.67 -9.48 -11.32
CA ALA A 27 10.42 -10.62 -10.45
C ALA A 27 8.92 -10.96 -10.37
N MET A 28 8.06 -9.94 -10.26
CA MET A 28 6.60 -10.09 -10.25
C MET A 28 6.06 -10.61 -11.57
N ALA A 29 6.55 -10.14 -12.72
CA ALA A 29 6.05 -10.59 -14.03
C ALA A 29 6.53 -12.00 -14.42
N SER A 30 7.62 -12.47 -13.82
CA SER A 30 8.28 -13.73 -14.18
C SER A 30 8.25 -14.82 -13.09
N LEU A 31 7.61 -14.56 -11.94
CA LEU A 31 7.67 -15.41 -10.74
C LEU A 31 9.11 -15.73 -10.29
N ASN A 32 9.99 -14.73 -10.34
CA ASN A 32 11.34 -14.83 -9.81
C ASN A 32 11.44 -14.25 -8.39
N VAL A 33 12.60 -14.47 -7.77
CA VAL A 33 12.90 -13.92 -6.45
C VAL A 33 13.66 -12.60 -6.63
N ALA A 34 13.17 -11.53 -6.01
CA ALA A 34 13.87 -10.25 -5.97
C ALA A 34 15.11 -10.33 -5.04
N HIS A 35 15.89 -9.25 -4.97
CA HIS A 35 17.03 -9.09 -4.06
C HIS A 35 16.69 -9.44 -2.60
N ALA A 36 17.74 -9.50 -1.79
CA ALA A 36 17.70 -10.06 -0.45
C ALA A 36 16.48 -9.64 0.41
N THR A 37 16.02 -10.67 1.13
CA THR A 37 14.69 -10.97 1.70
C THR A 37 13.63 -11.51 0.72
N GLY A 38 13.71 -11.21 -0.58
CA GLY A 38 12.92 -11.83 -1.65
C GLY A 38 11.44 -11.47 -1.71
N TYR A 39 10.87 -10.90 -0.64
CA TYR A 39 9.50 -10.38 -0.53
C TYR A 39 8.40 -11.26 -1.17
N PRO A 40 8.29 -12.55 -0.81
CA PRO A 40 7.46 -13.53 -1.52
C PRO A 40 5.98 -13.13 -1.60
N LEU A 41 5.41 -12.56 -0.53
CA LEU A 41 4.02 -12.08 -0.54
C LEU A 41 3.84 -10.93 -1.55
N PHE A 42 4.76 -9.98 -1.57
CA PHE A 42 4.70 -8.84 -2.49
C PHE A 42 4.82 -9.30 -3.94
N THR A 43 5.77 -10.21 -4.21
CA THR A 43 5.98 -10.80 -5.54
C THR A 43 4.76 -11.57 -6.02
N LEU A 44 4.15 -12.41 -5.17
CA LEU A 44 2.95 -13.18 -5.53
C LEU A 44 1.73 -12.29 -5.77
N ILE A 45 1.54 -11.25 -4.96
CA ILE A 45 0.47 -10.26 -5.18
C ILE A 45 0.72 -9.52 -6.50
N GLY A 46 1.95 -9.10 -6.77
CA GLY A 46 2.32 -8.46 -8.02
C GLY A 46 2.12 -9.36 -9.23
N TYR A 47 2.44 -10.66 -9.10
CA TYR A 47 2.12 -11.65 -10.12
C TYR A 47 0.60 -11.75 -10.34
N ALA A 48 -0.21 -11.86 -9.29
CA ALA A 48 -1.67 -11.86 -9.48
C ALA A 48 -2.18 -10.55 -10.12
N TRP A 49 -1.57 -9.41 -9.77
CA TRP A 49 -1.94 -8.09 -10.28
C TRP A 49 -1.61 -7.91 -11.76
N HIS A 50 -0.45 -8.39 -12.23
CA HIS A 50 -0.05 -8.24 -13.63
C HIS A 50 -0.92 -9.07 -14.60
N LEU A 51 -1.58 -10.12 -14.10
CA LEU A 51 -2.51 -10.95 -14.88
C LEU A 51 -3.81 -10.22 -15.22
N LEU A 52 -4.13 -9.12 -14.52
CA LEU A 52 -5.26 -8.27 -14.88
C LEU A 52 -4.95 -7.56 -16.20
N PRO A 53 -5.88 -7.50 -17.18
CA PRO A 53 -5.62 -6.80 -18.43
C PRO A 53 -5.89 -5.29 -18.28
N LEU A 54 -5.10 -4.59 -17.44
CA LEU A 54 -5.31 -3.16 -17.18
C LEU A 54 -4.65 -2.26 -18.22
N ASP A 55 -3.44 -2.61 -18.67
CA ASP A 55 -2.70 -1.87 -19.69
C ASP A 55 -1.74 -2.79 -20.47
N ALA A 56 -1.30 -2.36 -21.66
CA ALA A 56 -0.29 -3.08 -22.43
C ALA A 56 1.12 -2.96 -21.80
N ASN A 57 1.38 -1.87 -21.07
CA ASN A 57 2.61 -1.64 -20.33
C ASN A 57 2.55 -2.29 -18.95
N VAL A 58 3.03 -3.54 -18.86
CA VAL A 58 3.09 -4.32 -17.61
C VAL A 58 3.83 -3.57 -16.49
N ALA A 59 4.90 -2.83 -16.81
CA ALA A 59 5.68 -2.12 -15.79
C ALA A 59 4.87 -0.96 -15.17
N TRP A 60 4.14 -0.19 -16.00
CA TRP A 60 3.24 0.84 -15.51
C TRP A 60 2.07 0.24 -14.71
N GLN A 61 1.48 -0.85 -15.21
CA GLN A 61 0.41 -1.56 -14.51
C GLN A 61 0.86 -2.05 -13.12
N LEU A 62 2.08 -2.59 -13.02
CA LEU A 62 2.65 -3.00 -11.75
C LEU A 62 2.88 -1.81 -10.82
N ASN A 63 3.29 -0.65 -11.34
CA ASN A 63 3.43 0.55 -10.51
C ASN A 63 2.11 0.94 -9.81
N LEU A 64 0.94 0.64 -10.37
CA LEU A 64 -0.36 0.92 -9.73
C LEU A 64 -0.60 0.14 -8.43
N LEU A 65 0.21 -0.89 -8.14
CA LEU A 65 0.05 -1.71 -6.95
C LEU A 65 0.35 -0.93 -5.66
N THR A 66 1.39 -0.11 -5.65
CA THR A 66 1.78 0.68 -4.48
C THR A 66 0.85 1.83 -4.11
N PRO A 67 0.32 2.66 -5.05
CA PRO A 67 -0.67 3.65 -4.69
C PRO A 67 -1.96 3.01 -4.18
N PHE A 68 -2.31 1.81 -4.67
CA PHE A 68 -3.45 1.04 -4.15
C PHE A 68 -3.26 0.68 -2.67
N PHE A 69 -2.14 0.04 -2.31
CA PHE A 69 -1.86 -0.29 -0.91
C PHE A 69 -1.63 0.95 -0.04
N GLY A 70 -1.01 2.00 -0.57
CA GLY A 70 -0.85 3.27 0.11
C GLY A 70 -2.19 3.91 0.47
N ALA A 71 -3.16 3.90 -0.46
CA ALA A 71 -4.51 4.39 -0.21
C ALA A 71 -5.29 3.53 0.79
N LEU A 72 -5.07 2.21 0.80
CA LEU A 72 -5.62 1.31 1.81
C LEU A 72 -5.04 1.60 3.20
N ALA A 73 -3.72 1.77 3.32
CA ALA A 73 -3.05 2.13 4.58
C ALA A 73 -3.63 3.41 5.19
N VAL A 74 -3.74 4.47 4.38
CA VAL A 74 -4.36 5.76 4.79
C VAL A 74 -5.81 5.56 5.23
N THR A 75 -6.57 4.72 4.52
CA THR A 75 -7.97 4.43 4.86
C THR A 75 -8.07 3.68 6.19
N VAL A 76 -7.20 2.70 6.45
CA VAL A 76 -7.17 1.98 7.71
C VAL A 76 -6.78 2.89 8.87
N VAL A 77 -5.80 3.78 8.68
CA VAL A 77 -5.45 4.78 9.71
C VAL A 77 -6.63 5.70 10.03
N PHE A 78 -7.37 6.16 9.01
CA PHE A 78 -8.60 6.91 9.22
C PHE A 78 -9.61 6.12 10.07
N VAL A 79 -9.90 4.86 9.69
CA VAL A 79 -10.85 4.01 10.42
C VAL A 79 -10.39 3.79 11.86
N PHE A 80 -9.11 3.48 12.07
CA PHE A 80 -8.55 3.20 13.38
C PHE A 80 -8.63 4.42 14.31
N ILE A 81 -8.18 5.59 13.86
CA ILE A 81 -8.21 6.81 14.68
C ILE A 81 -9.65 7.27 14.93
N ARG A 82 -10.56 7.09 13.97
CA ARG A 82 -11.98 7.37 14.17
C ARG A 82 -12.58 6.47 15.24
N ALA A 83 -12.23 5.18 15.24
CA ALA A 83 -12.69 4.23 16.23
C ALA A 83 -12.10 4.50 17.63
N LEU A 84 -10.85 4.96 17.70
CA LEU A 84 -10.17 5.28 18.96
C LEU A 84 -10.69 6.57 19.61
N THR A 85 -10.95 7.61 18.81
CA THR A 85 -11.23 8.96 19.32
C THR A 85 -12.70 9.36 19.23
N ALA A 86 -13.51 8.63 18.45
CA ALA A 86 -14.86 9.03 18.02
C ALA A 86 -14.92 10.40 17.31
N ARG A 87 -13.78 10.96 16.86
CA ARG A 87 -13.69 12.30 16.25
C ARG A 87 -13.23 12.22 14.80
N THR A 88 -14.10 12.63 13.88
CA THR A 88 -13.79 12.65 12.43
C THR A 88 -12.60 13.57 12.11
N LEU A 89 -12.51 14.75 12.73
CA LEU A 89 -11.40 15.68 12.47
C LEU A 89 -10.04 15.12 12.87
N ALA A 90 -9.95 14.39 13.99
CA ALA A 90 -8.71 13.73 14.41
C ALA A 90 -8.32 12.62 13.42
N ALA A 91 -9.30 11.85 12.96
CA ALA A 91 -9.09 10.80 11.96
C ALA A 91 -8.66 11.36 10.60
N LEU A 92 -9.28 12.45 10.14
CA LEU A 92 -8.87 13.16 8.92
C LEU A 92 -7.46 13.72 9.07
N GLY A 93 -7.13 14.35 10.20
CA GLY A 93 -5.80 14.87 10.46
C GLY A 93 -4.71 13.79 10.39
N ALA A 94 -4.93 12.64 11.04
CA ALA A 94 -3.99 11.51 10.99
C ALA A 94 -3.86 10.90 9.58
N ALA A 95 -4.99 10.73 8.88
CA ALA A 95 -4.99 10.18 7.53
C ALA A 95 -4.31 11.10 6.52
N LEU A 96 -4.57 12.42 6.59
CA LEU A 96 -3.91 13.42 5.75
C LEU A 96 -2.42 13.52 6.06
N PHE A 97 -2.03 13.47 7.33
CA PHE A 97 -0.62 13.46 7.73
C PHE A 97 0.12 12.27 7.11
N LEU A 98 -0.44 11.06 7.20
CA LEU A 98 0.15 9.89 6.54
C LEU A 98 0.11 10.00 5.02
N ALA A 99 -0.97 10.53 4.44
CA ALA A 99 -1.11 10.64 2.99
C ALA A 99 -0.11 11.62 2.36
N LEU A 100 0.21 12.69 3.08
CA LEU A 100 1.01 13.81 2.57
C LEU A 100 2.46 13.78 3.06
N THR A 101 2.85 12.83 3.92
CA THR A 101 4.25 12.72 4.34
C THR A 101 5.13 12.34 3.14
N PRO A 102 6.28 13.00 2.93
CA PRO A 102 7.12 12.77 1.75
C PRO A 102 7.54 11.31 1.56
N VAL A 103 7.79 10.59 2.67
CA VAL A 103 8.20 9.19 2.65
C VAL A 103 7.09 8.29 2.11
N MET A 104 5.85 8.48 2.57
CA MET A 104 4.72 7.66 2.11
C MET A 104 4.37 7.98 0.67
N TRP A 105 4.33 9.26 0.31
CA TRP A 105 4.02 9.69 -1.05
C TRP A 105 5.04 9.14 -2.05
N PHE A 106 6.34 9.31 -1.76
CA PHE A 106 7.41 8.80 -2.63
C PHE A 106 7.25 7.29 -2.86
N ASN A 107 7.16 6.51 -1.79
CA ASN A 107 7.03 5.05 -1.89
C ASN A 107 5.70 4.58 -2.50
N ALA A 108 4.65 5.41 -2.47
CA ALA A 108 3.39 5.14 -3.15
C ALA A 108 3.40 5.53 -4.64
N SER A 109 4.42 6.25 -5.12
CA SER A 109 4.55 6.71 -6.51
C SER A 109 5.49 5.84 -7.35
N ILE A 110 6.23 4.94 -6.71
CA ILE A 110 7.12 3.94 -7.33
C ILE A 110 6.77 2.54 -6.82
N LEU A 111 7.17 1.48 -7.53
CA LEU A 111 6.91 0.11 -7.10
C LEU A 111 7.86 -0.30 -5.96
N GLU A 112 7.42 -0.05 -4.74
CA GLU A 112 8.12 -0.38 -3.51
C GLU A 112 7.28 -1.21 -2.54
N VAL A 113 7.95 -1.96 -1.67
CA VAL A 113 7.29 -2.87 -0.72
C VAL A 113 6.59 -2.11 0.42
N TYR A 114 7.03 -0.89 0.72
CA TYR A 114 6.68 -0.18 1.96
C TYR A 114 5.20 0.16 2.10
N PRO A 115 4.45 0.57 1.05
CA PRO A 115 3.01 0.83 1.18
C PRO A 115 2.19 -0.40 1.56
N LEU A 116 2.56 -1.60 1.05
CA LEU A 116 1.96 -2.85 1.49
C LEU A 116 2.24 -3.10 2.99
N HIS A 117 3.48 -2.90 3.42
CA HIS A 117 3.84 -3.05 4.84
C HIS A 117 3.09 -2.06 5.73
N ALA A 118 2.99 -0.79 5.32
CA ALA A 118 2.23 0.23 6.03
C ALA A 118 0.74 -0.15 6.16
N PHE A 119 0.15 -0.70 5.10
CA PHE A 119 -1.22 -1.22 5.13
C PHE A 119 -1.37 -2.37 6.13
N LEU A 120 -0.52 -3.39 6.05
CA LEU A 120 -0.59 -4.55 6.92
C LEU A 120 -0.36 -4.18 8.39
N LEU A 121 0.60 -3.31 8.68
CA LEU A 121 0.83 -2.80 10.03
C LEU A 121 -0.38 -2.03 10.55
N ALA A 122 -0.90 -1.06 9.78
CA ALA A 122 -2.08 -0.29 10.19
C ALA A 122 -3.29 -1.21 10.44
N LEU A 123 -3.48 -2.23 9.59
CA LEU A 123 -4.55 -3.21 9.73
C LEU A 123 -4.35 -4.06 10.98
N MET A 124 -3.14 -4.55 11.23
CA MET A 124 -2.80 -5.32 12.42
C MET A 124 -3.08 -4.51 13.70
N TRP A 125 -2.63 -3.25 13.77
CA TRP A 125 -2.90 -2.37 14.91
C TRP A 125 -4.40 -2.15 15.14
N TYR A 126 -5.15 -1.90 14.07
CA TYR A 126 -6.60 -1.74 14.15
C TYR A 126 -7.29 -3.02 14.67
N LEU A 127 -6.91 -4.19 14.14
CA LEU A 127 -7.50 -5.47 14.51
C LEU A 127 -7.14 -5.86 15.96
N LEU A 128 -5.89 -5.64 16.38
CA LEU A 128 -5.46 -5.87 17.76
C LEU A 128 -6.22 -4.98 18.75
N TRP A 129 -6.42 -3.71 18.41
CA TRP A 129 -7.22 -2.80 19.23
C TRP A 129 -8.69 -3.22 19.29
N ARG A 130 -9.27 -3.68 18.17
CA ARG A 130 -10.64 -4.22 18.20
C ARG A 130 -10.75 -5.49 19.04
N TRP A 131 -9.78 -6.39 18.92
CA TRP A 131 -9.74 -7.61 19.71
C TRP A 131 -9.63 -7.32 21.20
N SER A 132 -8.82 -6.34 21.62
CA SER A 132 -8.71 -5.97 23.04
C SER A 132 -9.97 -5.32 23.63
N ARG A 133 -10.91 -4.91 22.78
CA ARG A 133 -12.23 -4.39 23.17
C ARG A 133 -13.35 -5.43 23.07
N ALA A 134 -13.07 -6.62 22.54
CA ALA A 134 -14.07 -7.67 22.42
C ALA A 134 -14.47 -8.19 23.82
N PRO A 135 -15.76 -8.45 24.08
CA PRO A 135 -16.20 -9.07 25.32
C PRO A 135 -15.53 -10.43 25.48
N GLN A 136 -14.91 -10.69 26.64
CA GLN A 136 -14.42 -12.03 26.97
C GLN A 136 -15.63 -12.89 27.32
N THR A 137 -16.03 -13.77 26.41
CA THR A 137 -16.93 -14.87 26.74
C THR A 137 -16.11 -15.91 27.51
N ASN A 138 -16.24 -15.92 28.84
CA ASN A 138 -15.81 -17.04 29.69
C ASN A 138 -16.63 -18.29 29.40
#